data_AF-A0A968J5G1-F1
#
_entry.id   AF-A0A968J5G1-F1
#
_cell.length_a   1.000
_cell.length_b   1.000
_cell.length_c   1.000
_cell.angle_alpha   90.00
_cell.angle_beta   90.00
_cell.angle_gamma   90.00
#
_symmetry.space_group_name_H-M   'P 1'
#
loop_
_entity.id
_entity.type
_entity.pdbx_description
1 polymer ?
#
loop_
_entity_poly.entity_id
_entity_poly.type
_entity_poly.pdbx_seq_one_letter_code
_entity_poly.pdbx_strand_id
1 'polypeptide(L)' 'MTVQAVEARTWPNGCLGLGGPDELCTQALVPGWRVVLTDGQRTQVFRSDRTGRQVRLEWP' A
#
# COMPACT_ATOMS: atom_id res chain seq x y z
N MET A 1 -18.25 -0.56 3.31
CA MET A 1 -16.88 -1.04 3.04
C MET A 1 -16.53 -2.13 4.06
N THR A 2 -15.93 -3.22 3.60
CA THR A 2 -15.45 -4.34 4.41
C THR A 2 -14.01 -4.69 4.03
N VAL A 3 -13.27 -5.23 4.99
CA VAL A 3 -11.91 -5.75 4.77
C VAL A 3 -12.03 -7.17 4.24
N GLN A 4 -11.47 -7.44 3.06
CA GLN A 4 -11.41 -8.79 2.48
C GLN A 4 -10.12 -9.52 2.85
N ALA A 5 -8.99 -8.81 2.87
CA ALA A 5 -7.69 -9.40 3.20
C ALA A 5 -6.74 -8.36 3.79
N VAL A 6 -5.85 -8.83 4.66
CA VAL A 6 -4.73 -8.07 5.22
C VAL A 6 -3.51 -8.96 5.24
N GLU A 7 -2.43 -8.54 4.57
CA GLU A 7 -1.18 -9.30 4.45
C GLU A 7 0.00 -8.44 4.85
N ALA A 8 0.88 -8.96 5.71
CA ALA A 8 2.15 -8.32 6.00
C ALA A 8 3.07 -8.39 4.78
N ARG A 9 3.69 -7.28 4.40
CA ARG A 9 4.61 -7.22 3.26
C ARG A 9 5.72 -6.21 3.48
N THR A 10 6.88 -6.44 2.87
CA THR A 10 7.98 -5.47 2.85
C THR A 10 8.05 -4.83 1.48
N TRP A 11 8.04 -3.50 1.45
CA TRP A 11 8.08 -2.70 0.24
C TRP A 11 9.51 -2.30 -0.14
N PRO A 12 9.78 -2.07 -1.44
CA PRO A 12 11.14 -1.81 -1.91
C PRO A 12 11.65 -0.41 -1.58
N ASN A 13 10.76 0.53 -1.26
CA ASN A 13 11.10 1.93 -1.04
C ASN A 13 10.05 2.65 -0.17
N GLY A 14 10.36 3.89 0.19
CA GLY A 14 9.48 4.78 0.95
C GLY A 14 8.23 5.26 0.23
N CYS A 15 7.97 4.81 -1.00
CA CYS A 15 6.68 5.02 -1.69
C CYS A 15 5.91 3.71 -1.83
N LEU A 16 6.28 2.70 -1.05
CA LEU A 16 5.60 1.40 -1.01
C LEU A 16 5.62 0.66 -2.37
N GLY A 17 6.62 0.98 -3.21
CA GLY A 17 6.72 0.49 -4.59
C GLY A 17 5.70 1.11 -5.57
N LEU A 18 5.08 2.22 -5.20
CA LEU A 18 4.08 2.96 -5.98
C LEU A 18 4.48 4.44 -6.17
N GLY A 19 5.79 4.69 -6.32
CA GLY A 19 6.29 6.04 -6.62
C GLY A 19 5.98 6.43 -8.06
N GLY A 20 5.63 7.70 -8.29
CA GLY A 20 5.52 8.25 -9.64
C GLY A 20 6.88 8.49 -10.32
N PRO A 21 6.91 8.79 -11.63
CA PRO A 21 8.16 8.98 -12.39
C PRO A 21 9.11 10.05 -11.80
N ASP A 22 8.54 11.14 -11.28
CA ASP A 22 9.28 12.28 -10.74
C ASP A 22 9.29 12.31 -9.19
N GLU A 23 8.80 11.24 -8.56
CA GLU A 23 8.67 11.19 -7.10
C GLU A 23 9.94 10.65 -6.45
N LEU A 24 10.51 11.44 -5.55
CA LEU A 24 11.66 11.02 -4.75
C LEU A 24 11.22 10.12 -3.59
N CYS A 25 11.49 8.82 -3.74
CA CYS A 25 11.23 7.80 -2.74
C CYS A 25 12.54 7.39 -2.03
N THR A 26 12.50 7.20 -0.72
CA THR A 26 13.66 6.66 0.01
C THR A 26 13.98 5.25 -0.46
N GLN A 27 15.25 4.88 -0.60
CA GLN A 27 15.66 3.54 -1.07
C GLN A 27 15.72 2.47 0.04
N ALA A 28 15.01 2.69 1.15
CA ALA A 28 14.97 1.76 2.27
C ALA A 28 13.80 0.77 2.14
N LEU A 29 14.02 -0.47 2.57
CA LEU A 29 12.95 -1.46 2.71
C LEU A 29 11.97 -1.03 3.81
N VAL A 30 10.67 -1.03 3.49
CA VAL A 30 9.62 -0.58 4.41
C VAL A 30 8.70 -1.75 4.75
N PRO A 31 8.75 -2.31 5.97
CA PRO A 31 7.74 -3.25 6.45
C PRO A 31 6.37 -2.57 6.53
N GLY A 32 5.32 -3.29 6.16
CA GLY A 32 3.98 -2.72 6.07
C GLY A 32 2.90 -3.74 5.75
N TRP A 33 1.77 -3.25 5.25
CA TRP A 33 0.57 -4.05 5.01
C TRP A 33 0.01 -3.83 3.62
N ARG A 34 -0.41 -4.92 2.97
CA ARG A 34 -1.29 -4.91 1.81
C ARG A 34 -2.70 -5.23 2.26
N VAL A 35 -3.63 -4.31 2.05
CA VAL A 35 -5.01 -4.39 2.53
C VAL A 35 -5.95 -4.37 1.34
N VAL A 36 -6.84 -5.35 1.25
CA VAL A 36 -7.87 -5.42 0.21
C VAL A 36 -9.21 -5.02 0.84
N LEU A 37 -9.81 -3.95 0.34
CA LEU A 37 -11.11 -3.44 0.78
C LEU A 37 -12.13 -3.60 -0.35
N THR A 38 -13.38 -3.83 0.02
CA THR A 38 -14.50 -3.79 -0.93
C THR A 38 -15.68 -3.01 -0.36
N ASP A 39 -16.44 -2.34 -1.21
CA ASP A 39 -17.77 -1.81 -0.87
C ASP A 39 -18.92 -2.68 -1.42
N GLY A 40 -18.59 -3.84 -2.00
CA GLY A 40 -19.53 -4.73 -2.68
C GLY A 40 -19.73 -4.42 -4.17
N GLN A 41 -19.18 -3.30 -4.68
CA GLN A 41 -19.19 -2.94 -6.10
C GLN A 41 -17.76 -2.81 -6.65
N ARG A 42 -16.83 -2.33 -5.84
CA ARG A 42 -15.43 -2.10 -6.20
C ARG A 42 -14.53 -2.76 -5.17
N THR A 43 -13.45 -3.36 -5.65
CA THR A 43 -12.37 -3.85 -4.80
C THR A 43 -11.16 -2.96 -5.00
N GLN A 44 -10.61 -2.47 -3.90
CA GLN A 44 -9.47 -1.56 -3.87
C GLN A 44 -8.37 -2.17 -3.02
N VAL A 45 -7.14 -2.02 -3.49
CA VAL A 45 -5.97 -2.51 -2.76
C VAL A 45 -5.18 -1.32 -2.26
N PHE A 46 -4.92 -1.29 -0.96
CA PHE A 46 -4.10 -0.29 -0.32
C PHE A 46 -2.81 -0.91 0.18
N ARG A 47 -1.73 -0.15 0.07
CA ARG A 47 -0.44 -0.46 0.67
C ARG A 47 -0.18 0.56 1.77
N SER A 48 0.34 0.11 2.90
CA SER A 48 0.71 0.99 4.00
C SER A 48 2.06 0.62 4.60
N ASP A 49 2.68 1.55 5.34
CA ASP A 49 3.76 1.23 6.27
C ASP A 49 3.21 0.50 7.52
N ARG A 50 4.10 -0.03 8.37
CA ARG A 50 3.70 -0.80 9.56
C ARG A 50 2.81 -0.03 10.53
N THR A 51 2.92 1.29 10.55
CA THR A 51 2.20 2.20 11.46
C THR A 51 0.94 2.80 10.84
N GLY A 52 0.71 2.60 9.55
CA GLY A 52 -0.37 3.23 8.79
C GLY A 52 -0.19 4.74 8.57
N ARG A 53 1.00 5.30 8.79
CA ARG A 53 1.26 6.75 8.59
C ARG A 53 1.35 7.11 7.12
N GLN A 54 1.86 6.19 6.33
CA GLN A 54 1.80 6.24 4.89
C GLN A 54 0.84 5.17 4.36
N VAL A 55 -0.10 5.59 3.51
CA VAL A 55 -1.05 4.71 2.81
C VAL A 55 -1.13 5.15 1.36
N ARG A 56 -1.10 4.19 0.42
CA ARG A 56 -1.24 4.42 -1.02
C ARG A 56 -2.21 3.44 -1.63
N LEU A 57 -3.00 3.91 -2.60
CA LEU A 57 -3.84 3.05 -3.42
C LEU A 57 -2.97 2.39 -4.51
N GLU A 58 -2.99 1.08 -4.56
CA GLU A 58 -2.43 0.28 -5.65
C GLU A 58 -3.45 0.34 -6.80
N TRP A 59 -3.29 1.34 -7.68
CA TRP A 59 -4.12 1.48 -8.88
C TRP A 59 -3.82 0.29 -9.83
N PRO A 60 -4.85 -0.32 -10.46
CA PRO A 60 -4.67 -1.41 -11.42
C PRO A 60 -3.94 -1.00 -12.69
#